data_AF-K7P1X0-F1
#
_entry.id   AF-K7P1X0-F1
#
_cell.length_a   1.000
_cell.length_b   1.000
_cell.length_c   1.000
_cell.angle_alpha   90.00
_cell.angle_beta   90.00
_cell.angle_gamma   90.00
#
_symmetry.space_group_name_H-M   'P 1'
#
loop_
_entity.id
_entity.type
_entity.pdbx_description
1 polymer ?
#
loop_
_entity_poly.entity_id
_entity_poly.type
_entity_poly.pdbx_seq_one_letter_code
_entity_poly.pdbx_strand_id
1 'polypeptide(L)'
;ELFWKVAFEDGPVPQDIEHTARQVAEECKGLPLAIKVIAAAMNGNTAVDEWKLALKQMQKVDLNFPLTHPRIDPDLYQRLRWSYDSLPHAHLKSCFLSCAMFQEDARIEMEYLVPMWIAEGLVKTNEDA
;
A
#
# COMPACT_ATOMS: atom_id res chain seq x y z
N GLU A 1 -8.42 -13.30 -12.29
CA GLU A 1 -8.47 -13.30 -13.77
C GLU A 1 -7.70 -12.16 -14.41
N LEU A 2 -7.91 -10.90 -14.00
CA LEU A 2 -7.26 -9.73 -14.62
C LEU A 2 -5.72 -9.84 -14.68
N PHE A 3 -5.09 -10.30 -13.60
CA PHE A 3 -3.64 -10.48 -13.53
C PHE A 3 -3.13 -11.42 -14.63
N TRP A 4 -3.73 -12.61 -14.77
CA TRP A 4 -3.31 -13.63 -15.73
C TRP A 4 -3.47 -13.18 -17.17
N LYS A 5 -4.60 -12.50 -17.48
CA LYS A 5 -4.84 -11.95 -18.82
C LYS A 5 -3.77 -10.94 -19.24
N VAL A 6 -3.34 -10.10 -18.31
CA VAL A 6 -2.36 -9.04 -18.61
C VAL A 6 -0.93 -9.57 -18.59
N ALA A 7 -0.59 -10.50 -17.69
CA ALA A 7 0.77 -11.02 -17.55
C ALA A 7 1.13 -12.10 -18.59
N PHE A 8 0.14 -12.78 -19.17
CA PHE A 8 0.38 -13.90 -20.08
C PHE A 8 -0.38 -13.81 -21.40
N GLU A 9 -1.18 -12.76 -21.63
CA GLU A 9 -1.95 -12.57 -22.88
C GLU A 9 -2.80 -13.79 -23.27
N ASP A 10 -3.45 -14.42 -22.29
CA ASP A 10 -4.19 -15.70 -22.43
C ASP A 10 -3.32 -16.89 -22.90
N GLY A 11 -1.99 -16.74 -22.89
CA GLY A 11 -1.02 -17.79 -23.14
C GLY A 11 -0.77 -18.73 -21.95
N PRO A 12 -0.06 -19.85 -22.18
CA PRO A 12 0.22 -20.82 -21.12
C PRO A 12 1.16 -20.22 -20.07
N VAL A 13 0.78 -20.38 -18.79
CA VAL A 13 1.64 -20.03 -17.65
C VAL A 13 2.66 -21.16 -17.45
N PRO A 14 3.98 -20.88 -17.50
CA PRO A 14 4.98 -21.90 -17.20
C PRO A 14 4.81 -22.44 -15.78
N GLN A 15 4.84 -23.77 -15.59
CA GLN A 15 4.63 -24.40 -14.29
C GLN A 15 5.61 -23.90 -13.23
N ASP A 16 6.86 -23.65 -13.61
CA ASP A 16 7.91 -23.17 -12.70
C ASP A 16 7.66 -21.73 -12.20
N ILE A 17 6.80 -20.98 -12.90
CA ILE A 17 6.45 -19.58 -12.61
C ILE A 17 5.10 -19.48 -11.91
N GLU A 18 4.16 -20.38 -12.20
CA GLU A 18 2.76 -20.29 -11.76
C GLU A 18 2.62 -20.02 -10.26
N HIS A 19 3.41 -20.75 -9.44
CA HIS A 19 3.41 -20.57 -7.99
C HIS A 19 3.83 -19.15 -7.58
N THR A 20 4.97 -18.68 -8.09
CA THR A 20 5.49 -17.34 -7.74
C THR A 20 4.63 -16.23 -8.33
N ALA A 21 4.08 -16.40 -9.53
CA ALA A 21 3.15 -15.46 -10.15
C ALA A 21 1.86 -15.30 -9.34
N ARG A 22 1.38 -16.38 -8.71
CA ARG A 22 0.22 -16.33 -7.81
C ARG A 22 0.54 -15.53 -6.55
N GLN A 23 1.70 -15.74 -5.95
CA GLN A 23 2.16 -14.97 -4.79
C GLN A 23 2.29 -13.47 -5.14
N VAL A 24 2.84 -13.14 -6.31
CA VAL A 24 2.92 -11.75 -6.80
C VAL A 24 1.54 -11.12 -6.97
N ALA A 25 0.57 -11.86 -7.50
CA ALA A 25 -0.81 -11.40 -7.63
C ALA A 25 -1.48 -11.20 -6.26
N GLU A 26 -1.19 -12.06 -5.28
CA GLU A 26 -1.66 -11.93 -3.90
C GLU A 26 -1.07 -10.70 -3.20
N GLU A 27 0.20 -10.37 -3.45
CA GLU A 27 0.82 -9.14 -2.94
C GLU A 27 0.22 -7.86 -3.54
N CYS A 28 -0.54 -7.95 -4.64
CA CYS A 28 -1.29 -6.80 -5.15
C CYS A 28 -2.56 -6.48 -4.32
N LYS A 29 -2.89 -7.30 -3.30
CA LYS A 29 -4.00 -7.11 -2.33
C LYS A 29 -5.37 -6.79 -2.97
N GLY A 30 -5.63 -7.30 -4.18
CA GLY A 30 -6.88 -7.06 -4.90
C GLY A 30 -7.04 -5.66 -5.50
N LEU A 31 -6.03 -4.79 -5.40
CA LEU A 31 -6.08 -3.43 -5.94
C LEU A 31 -5.99 -3.46 -7.48
N PRO A 32 -7.04 -3.03 -8.21
CA PRO A 32 -7.07 -3.17 -9.67
C PRO A 32 -5.91 -2.49 -10.41
N LEU A 33 -5.43 -1.35 -9.90
CA LEU A 33 -4.32 -0.62 -10.48
C LEU A 33 -2.98 -1.34 -10.25
N ALA A 34 -2.72 -1.80 -9.02
CA ALA A 34 -1.51 -2.56 -8.71
C ALA A 34 -1.45 -3.86 -9.54
N ILE A 35 -2.57 -4.57 -9.64
CA ILE A 35 -2.71 -5.76 -10.48
C ILE A 35 -2.31 -5.47 -11.93
N LYS A 36 -2.85 -4.39 -12.54
CA LYS A 36 -2.54 -4.05 -13.93
C LYS A 36 -1.08 -3.67 -14.13
N VAL A 37 -0.53 -2.84 -13.26
CA VAL A 37 0.86 -2.36 -13.38
C VAL A 37 1.85 -3.52 -13.23
N ILE A 38 1.69 -4.35 -12.20
CA ILE A 38 2.58 -5.48 -11.94
C ILE A 38 2.43 -6.55 -13.03
N ALA A 39 1.20 -6.90 -13.43
CA ALA A 39 0.99 -7.85 -14.50
C ALA A 39 1.59 -7.38 -15.82
N ALA A 40 1.45 -6.09 -16.17
CA ALA A 40 2.03 -5.53 -17.38
C ALA A 40 3.57 -5.51 -17.33
N ALA A 41 4.15 -5.22 -16.17
CA ALA A 41 5.60 -5.25 -15.96
C ALA A 41 6.20 -6.65 -16.09
N MET A 42 5.43 -7.68 -15.74
CA MET A 42 5.83 -9.09 -15.82
C MET A 42 5.43 -9.76 -17.13
N ASN A 43 4.76 -9.05 -18.04
CA ASN A 43 4.26 -9.63 -19.28
C ASN A 43 5.40 -10.22 -20.12
N GLY A 44 5.24 -11.48 -20.55
CA GLY A 44 6.20 -12.21 -21.37
C GLY A 44 7.46 -12.67 -20.63
N ASN A 45 7.58 -12.41 -19.32
CA ASN A 45 8.75 -12.81 -18.55
C ASN A 45 8.68 -14.31 -18.18
N THR A 46 9.59 -15.09 -18.74
CA THR A 46 9.70 -16.54 -18.51
C THR A 46 10.79 -16.93 -17.49
N ALA A 47 11.49 -15.96 -16.92
CA ALA A 47 12.59 -16.22 -15.98
C ALA A 47 12.09 -16.28 -14.53
N VAL A 48 12.08 -17.47 -13.94
CA VAL A 48 11.63 -17.70 -12.54
C VAL A 48 12.33 -16.78 -11.53
N ASP A 49 13.61 -16.48 -11.74
CA ASP A 49 14.39 -15.63 -10.83
C ASP A 49 13.90 -14.17 -10.83
N GLU A 50 13.42 -13.66 -11.96
CA GLU A 50 12.82 -12.33 -12.05
C GLU A 50 11.50 -12.26 -11.28
N TRP A 51 10.68 -13.33 -11.35
CA TRP A 51 9.45 -13.43 -10.56
C TRP A 51 9.73 -13.49 -9.06
N LYS A 52 10.76 -14.24 -8.64
CA LYS A 52 11.20 -14.30 -7.23
C LYS A 52 11.75 -12.95 -6.76
N LEU A 53 12.47 -12.25 -7.62
CA LEU A 53 12.98 -10.91 -7.33
C LEU A 53 11.84 -9.90 -7.16
N ALA A 54 10.87 -9.91 -8.07
CA ALA A 54 9.67 -9.06 -8.00
C ALA A 54 8.91 -9.31 -6.69
N LEU A 55 8.66 -10.59 -6.35
CA LEU A 55 8.02 -10.97 -5.11
C LEU A 55 8.81 -10.46 -3.89
N LYS A 56 10.12 -10.68 -3.86
CA LYS A 56 10.99 -10.22 -2.77
C LYS A 56 11.00 -8.70 -2.62
N GLN A 57 10.92 -7.96 -3.73
CA GLN A 57 10.83 -6.50 -3.71
C GLN A 57 9.45 -6.02 -3.22
N MET A 58 8.38 -6.73 -3.57
CA MET A 58 7.03 -6.42 -3.09
C MET A 58 6.86 -6.74 -1.59
N GLN A 59 7.53 -7.78 -1.10
CA GLN A 59 7.52 -8.17 0.32
C GLN A 59 8.48 -7.37 1.19
N LYS A 60 9.40 -6.60 0.58
CA LYS A 60 10.25 -5.68 1.33
C LYS A 60 9.43 -4.47 1.74
N VAL A 61 9.07 -4.43 3.02
CA VAL A 61 8.62 -3.21 3.70
C VAL A 61 9.80 -2.24 3.72
N ASP A 62 9.82 -1.30 2.78
CA ASP A 62 10.86 -0.28 2.73
C ASP A 62 10.48 0.87 3.67
N LEU A 63 10.95 0.75 4.93
CA LEU A 63 10.76 1.75 6.00
C LEU A 63 11.41 3.11 5.68
N ASN A 64 12.06 3.26 4.52
CA ASN A 64 12.78 4.46 4.09
C ASN A 64 12.26 5.02 2.76
N PHE A 65 10.95 4.87 2.48
CA PHE A 65 10.29 5.32 1.25
C PHE A 65 10.48 6.83 1.01
N PRO A 66 11.30 7.25 0.02
CA PRO A 66 11.39 8.66 -0.34
C PRO A 66 10.12 9.07 -1.08
N LEU A 67 9.63 10.29 -0.89
CA LEU A 67 8.51 10.87 -1.67
C LEU A 67 8.77 10.88 -3.19
N THR A 68 10.01 10.64 -3.62
CA THR A 68 10.46 10.51 -5.01
C THR A 68 10.57 9.05 -5.48
N HIS A 69 10.01 8.09 -4.74
CA HIS A 69 10.10 6.68 -5.12
C HIS A 69 9.33 6.41 -6.43
N PRO A 70 9.88 5.66 -7.41
CA PRO A 70 9.24 5.38 -8.70
C PRO A 70 7.86 4.68 -8.64
N ARG A 71 7.44 4.25 -7.45
CA ARG A 71 6.15 3.56 -7.19
C ARG A 71 5.07 4.49 -6.63
N ILE A 72 5.41 5.69 -6.19
CA ILE A 72 4.42 6.68 -5.76
C ILE A 72 4.01 7.45 -7.01
N ASP A 73 2.79 7.26 -7.47
CA ASP A 73 2.17 8.09 -8.50
C ASP A 73 2.14 9.55 -7.99
N PRO A 74 2.87 10.49 -8.62
CA PRO A 74 2.93 11.88 -8.19
C PRO A 74 1.54 12.54 -8.14
N ASP A 75 0.65 12.17 -9.07
CA ASP A 75 -0.70 12.72 -9.12
C ASP A 75 -1.55 12.18 -7.96
N LEU A 76 -1.35 10.91 -7.58
CA LEU A 76 -2.01 10.33 -6.41
C LEU A 76 -1.52 11.00 -5.12
N TYR A 77 -0.21 11.17 -4.97
CA TYR A 77 0.35 11.88 -3.82
C TYR A 77 -0.19 13.31 -3.72
N GLN A 78 -0.24 14.05 -4.83
CA GLN A 78 -0.76 15.41 -4.86
C GLN A 78 -2.23 15.47 -4.41
N ARG A 79 -3.06 14.51 -4.83
CA ARG A 79 -4.45 14.39 -4.37
C ARG A 79 -4.56 14.07 -2.89
N LEU A 80 -3.79 13.10 -2.39
CA LEU A 80 -3.78 12.72 -0.97
C LEU A 80 -3.31 13.88 -0.08
N ARG A 81 -2.25 14.57 -0.51
CA ARG A 81 -1.76 15.78 0.14
C ARG A 81 -2.82 16.85 0.19
N TRP A 82 -3.52 17.11 -0.91
CA TRP A 82 -4.60 18.10 -0.93
C TRP A 82 -5.72 17.77 0.07
N SER A 83 -6.12 16.50 0.16
CA SER A 83 -7.10 16.05 1.15
C SER A 83 -6.62 16.30 2.58
N TYR A 84 -5.35 16.00 2.87
CA TYR A 84 -4.75 16.28 4.17
C TYR A 84 -4.68 17.78 4.47
N ASP A 85 -4.22 18.58 3.52
CA ASP A 85 -4.09 20.03 3.66
C ASP A 85 -5.43 20.72 3.88
N SER A 86 -6.50 20.16 3.31
CA SER A 86 -7.89 20.64 3.44
C SER A 86 -8.55 20.32 4.78
N LEU A 87 -7.91 19.56 5.67
CA LEU A 87 -8.45 19.30 7.01
C LEU A 87 -8.59 20.63 7.80
N PRO A 88 -9.77 20.91 8.39
CA PRO A 88 -10.10 22.24 8.91
C PRO A 88 -9.34 22.63 10.18
N HIS A 89 -8.80 21.66 10.92
CA HIS A 89 -8.14 21.90 12.21
C HIS A 89 -6.82 21.15 12.33
N ALA A 90 -5.85 21.76 13.02
CA ALA A 90 -4.53 21.18 13.24
C ALA A 90 -4.58 19.86 14.00
N HIS A 91 -5.51 19.71 14.96
CA HIS A 91 -5.64 18.46 15.71
C HIS A 91 -6.06 17.28 14.82
N LEU A 92 -6.94 17.50 13.82
CA LEU A 92 -7.32 16.45 12.87
C LEU A 92 -6.15 16.02 12.00
N LYS A 93 -5.30 16.97 11.61
CA LYS A 93 -4.06 16.69 10.88
C LYS A 93 -3.12 15.82 11.72
N SER A 94 -2.96 16.13 13.00
CA SER A 94 -2.15 15.34 13.93
C SER A 94 -2.75 13.95 14.20
N CYS A 95 -4.06 13.85 14.44
CA CYS A 95 -4.76 12.56 14.61
C CYS A 95 -4.63 11.67 13.37
N PHE A 96 -4.69 12.25 12.17
CA PHE A 96 -4.46 11.48 10.95
C PHE A 96 -3.01 10.96 10.87
N LEU A 97 -2.03 11.81 11.17
CA LEU A 97 -0.62 11.43 11.12
C LEU A 97 -0.24 10.37 12.15
N SER A 98 -0.89 10.33 13.32
CA SER A 98 -0.58 9.32 14.32
C SER A 98 -0.88 7.90 13.83
N CYS A 99 -1.79 7.73 12.88
CA CYS A 99 -2.08 6.42 12.26
C CYS A 99 -0.84 5.84 11.56
N ALA A 100 0.12 6.68 11.15
CA ALA A 100 1.38 6.23 10.55
C ALA A 100 2.34 5.54 11.54
N MET A 101 2.06 5.58 12.85
CA MET A 101 2.83 4.84 13.86
C MET A 101 2.50 3.35 13.88
N PHE A 102 1.38 2.94 13.30
CA PHE A 102 0.98 1.54 13.20
C PHE A 102 1.63 0.90 11.99
N GLN A 103 1.82 -0.43 12.04
CA GLN A 103 2.33 -1.18 10.90
C GLN A 103 1.36 -1.08 9.71
N GLU A 104 1.92 -1.20 8.50
CA GLU A 104 1.12 -1.30 7.28
C GLU A 104 0.09 -2.45 7.41
N ASP A 105 -1.14 -2.18 6.97
CA ASP A 105 -2.29 -3.09 7.05
C ASP A 105 -2.70 -3.54 8.47
N ALA A 106 -2.15 -2.93 9.52
CA ALA A 106 -2.54 -3.26 10.89
C ALA A 106 -4.01 -2.86 11.16
N ARG A 107 -4.74 -3.74 11.85
CA ARG A 107 -6.05 -3.39 12.40
C ARG A 107 -5.86 -2.44 13.59
N ILE A 108 -6.33 -1.20 13.44
CA ILE A 108 -6.29 -0.19 14.49
C ILE A 108 -7.64 -0.19 15.22
N GLU A 109 -7.66 -0.70 16.45
CA GLU A 109 -8.88 -0.68 17.27
C GLU A 109 -9.08 0.72 17.89
N MET A 110 -10.31 1.25 17.77
CA MET A 110 -10.66 2.57 18.30
C MET A 110 -10.48 2.67 19.82
N GLU A 111 -10.67 1.55 20.52
CA GLU A 111 -10.50 1.42 21.97
C GLU A 111 -9.07 1.74 22.44
N TYR A 112 -8.07 1.66 21.56
CA TYR A 112 -6.69 2.06 21.84
C TYR A 112 -6.33 3.41 21.21
N LEU A 113 -6.84 3.69 20.01
CA LEU A 113 -6.51 4.91 19.27
C LEU A 113 -7.04 6.18 19.95
N VAL A 114 -8.29 6.16 20.44
CA VAL A 114 -8.90 7.35 21.04
C VAL A 114 -8.23 7.72 22.37
N PRO A 115 -7.99 6.79 23.32
CA PRO A 115 -7.24 7.11 24.55
C PRO A 115 -5.83 7.63 24.27
N MET A 116 -5.16 7.10 23.25
CA MET A 116 -3.85 7.59 22.82
C MET A 116 -3.90 9.06 22.37
N TRP A 117 -4.87 9.43 21.55
CA TRP A 117 -5.06 10.83 21.14
C TRP A 117 -5.36 11.77 22.30
N ILE A 118 -6.11 11.30 23.30
CA ILE A 118 -6.38 12.07 24.52
C ILE A 118 -5.08 12.26 25.32
N ALA A 119 -4.31 11.19 25.52
CA ALA A 119 -3.05 11.24 26.25
C ALA A 119 -2.00 12.15 25.58
N GLU A 120 -1.99 12.21 24.24
CA GLU A 120 -1.15 13.13 23.47
C GLU A 120 -1.71 14.57 23.41
N GLY A 121 -2.91 14.82 23.95
CA GLY A 121 -3.57 16.12 23.94
C GLY A 121 -4.11 16.54 22.57
N LEU A 122 -4.23 15.60 21.63
CA LEU A 122 -4.80 15.84 20.30
C LEU A 122 -6.32 15.97 20.35
N VAL A 123 -6.96 15.22 21.25
CA VAL A 123 -8.41 15.27 21.49
C VAL A 123 -8.64 15.62 22.95
N LYS A 124 -9.52 16.58 23.20
CA LYS A 124 -9.97 16.91 24.57
C LYS A 124 -11.19 16.10 24.93
N THR A 125 -11.29 15.69 26.18
CA THR A 125 -12.54 15.16 26.70
C THR A 125 -13.47 16.32 27.06
N ASN A 126 -14.77 16.05 27.16
CA ASN A 126 -15.75 17.06 27.56
C ASN A 126 -15.57 17.55 29.01
N GLU A 127 -14.60 16.98 29.76
CA GLU A 127 -14.22 17.40 31.11
C GLU A 127 -13.19 18.54 31.09
N ASP A 128 -12.53 18.77 29.95
CA ASP A 128 -11.53 19.84 29.74
C ASP A 128 -12.12 21.12 29.11
N ALA A 129 -13.45 21.18 28.93
CA ALA A 129 -14.18 22.24 28.23
C ALA A 129 -14.98 23.15 29.17
#